data_AF-A0AAD9X2J2-F1
#
_entry.id   AF-A0AAD9X2J2-F1
#
_cell.length_a   1.000
_cell.length_b   1.000
_cell.length_c   1.000
_cell.angle_alpha   90.00
_cell.angle_beta   90.00
_cell.angle_gamma   90.00
#
_symmetry.space_group_name_H-M   'P 1'
#
loop_
_entity.id
_entity.type
_entity.pdbx_description
1 polymer ?
#
loop_
_entity_poly.entity_id
_entity_poly.type
_entity_poly.pdbx_seq_one_letter_code
_entity_poly.pdbx_strand_id
1 'polypeptide(L)'
;MIGGERELINGGSGHQRKKEDEDGKRALLDDPDIDAVYLPPSTSLQVKWAVVVAQKRKHLLMEKPVALNVVEIDVIVIACEENGVQFMDGTMWVHNLRTAKMCEFLSDSERFG
;
A
#
# COMPACT_ATOMS: atom_id res chain seq x y z
N MET A 1 14.82 18.26 -21.11
CA MET A 1 15.82 19.18 -20.53
C MET A 1 15.11 20.37 -19.92
N ILE A 2 15.03 20.41 -18.59
CA ILE A 2 14.90 21.63 -17.78
C ILE A 2 15.47 21.23 -16.42
N GLY A 3 16.61 21.82 -16.08
CA GLY A 3 17.31 21.64 -14.80
C GLY A 3 16.93 22.73 -13.79
N GLY A 4 17.42 22.56 -12.56
CA GLY A 4 17.30 23.49 -11.44
C GLY A 4 17.21 22.72 -10.13
N GLU A 5 18.33 22.21 -9.59
CA GLU A 5 19.08 22.78 -8.44
C GLU A 5 18.51 22.32 -7.08
N ARG A 6 19.17 21.34 -6.46
CA ARG A 6 20.09 21.48 -5.31
C ARG A 6 19.41 21.97 -4.02
N GLU A 7 19.12 21.03 -3.13
CA GLU A 7 19.23 21.25 -1.69
C GLU A 7 20.11 20.15 -1.07
N LEU A 8 21.27 20.58 -0.58
CA LEU A 8 22.15 19.83 0.29
C LEU A 8 21.68 20.06 1.72
N ILE A 9 21.19 19.03 2.40
CA ILE A 9 21.14 18.99 3.86
C ILE A 9 22.03 17.82 4.32
N ASN A 10 23.20 18.15 4.88
CA ASN A 10 24.06 17.19 5.56
C ASN A 10 23.72 17.18 7.05
N GLY A 11 23.39 16.01 7.59
CA GLY A 11 23.37 15.75 9.04
C GLY A 11 22.30 14.76 9.50
N GLY A 12 22.58 13.46 9.39
CA GLY A 12 21.86 12.39 10.11
C GLY A 12 20.88 11.58 9.26
N SER A 13 21.36 10.44 8.72
CA SER A 13 20.58 9.39 8.03
C SER A 13 19.50 9.92 7.08
N GLY A 14 19.94 10.55 5.99
CA GLY A 14 19.05 11.15 4.99
C GLY A 14 18.11 10.11 4.37
N HIS A 15 16.81 10.38 4.46
CA HIS A 15 15.78 9.72 3.66
C HIS A 15 16.05 10.06 2.18
N GLN A 16 16.90 9.30 1.50
CA GLN A 16 17.19 9.51 0.09
C GLN A 16 15.94 9.13 -0.71
N ARG A 17 15.30 10.12 -1.37
CA ARG A 17 14.28 9.84 -2.38
C ARG A 17 14.95 9.12 -3.55
N LYS A 18 14.77 7.79 -3.64
CA LYS A 18 15.16 7.00 -4.81
C LYS A 18 14.34 7.47 -6.02
N LYS A 19 14.90 7.26 -7.23
CA LYS A 19 14.30 7.67 -8.50
C LYS A 19 12.89 7.09 -8.66
N GLU A 20 11.92 7.90 -9.06
CA GLU A 20 10.48 7.51 -9.12
C GLU A 20 10.07 6.85 -10.46
N ASP A 21 11.04 6.45 -11.30
CA ASP A 21 10.80 5.71 -12.54
C ASP A 21 10.60 4.20 -12.27
N GLU A 22 10.17 3.45 -13.30
CA GLU A 22 9.89 2.01 -13.16
C GLU A 22 11.15 1.23 -12.70
N ASP A 23 12.33 1.62 -13.17
CA ASP A 23 13.59 0.99 -12.79
C ASP A 23 13.97 1.28 -11.33
N GLY A 24 13.82 2.52 -10.88
CA GLY A 24 14.05 2.91 -9.49
C GLY A 24 13.10 2.21 -8.52
N LYS A 25 11.82 2.05 -8.89
CA LYS A 25 10.84 1.28 -8.12
C LYS A 25 11.24 -0.19 -8.02
N ARG A 26 11.66 -0.81 -9.13
CA ARG A 26 12.13 -2.20 -9.11
C ARG A 26 13.36 -2.39 -8.23
N ALA A 27 14.34 -1.49 -8.34
CA ALA A 27 15.53 -1.53 -7.51
C ALA A 27 15.22 -1.36 -6.01
N LEU A 28 14.18 -0.60 -5.65
CA LEU A 28 13.70 -0.52 -4.28
C LEU A 28 13.14 -1.86 -3.78
N LEU A 29 12.42 -2.62 -4.62
CA LEU A 29 11.84 -3.90 -4.22
C LEU A 29 12.88 -5.03 -4.05
N ASP A 30 14.06 -4.87 -4.65
CA ASP A 30 15.19 -5.79 -4.48
C ASP A 30 15.98 -5.56 -3.18
N ASP A 31 15.66 -4.51 -2.43
CA ASP A 31 16.27 -4.18 -1.16
C ASP A 31 15.90 -5.23 -0.10
N PRO A 32 16.86 -5.97 0.48
CA PRO A 32 16.57 -7.00 1.47
C PRO A 32 16.05 -6.44 2.79
N ASP A 33 16.32 -5.17 3.10
CA ASP A 33 15.94 -4.54 4.37
C ASP A 33 14.48 -4.02 4.39
N ILE A 34 13.76 -4.16 3.27
CA ILE A 34 12.35 -3.75 3.16
C ILE A 34 11.46 -4.97 3.32
N ASP A 35 10.59 -4.99 4.33
CA ASP A 35 9.64 -6.09 4.53
C ASP A 35 8.28 -5.82 3.86
N ALA A 36 7.89 -4.56 3.75
CA ALA A 36 6.56 -4.15 3.31
C ALA A 36 6.60 -2.91 2.41
N VAL A 37 5.62 -2.80 1.52
CA VAL A 37 5.45 -1.69 0.59
C VAL A 37 4.08 -1.07 0.76
N TYR A 38 4.06 0.24 0.93
CA TYR A 38 2.85 1.05 0.84
C TYR A 38 2.69 1.58 -0.58
N LEU A 39 1.57 1.25 -1.23
CA LEU A 39 1.18 1.81 -2.52
C LEU A 39 0.22 2.98 -2.28
N PRO A 40 0.68 4.23 -2.46
CA PRO A 40 -0.14 5.43 -2.26
C PRO A 40 -1.26 5.52 -3.31
N PRO A 41 -2.23 6.45 -3.14
CA PRO A 41 -3.35 6.52 -4.05
C PRO A 41 -2.87 6.86 -5.46
N SER A 42 -3.45 6.17 -6.42
CA SER A 42 -3.50 6.46 -7.86
C SER A 42 -2.43 5.84 -8.76
N THR A 43 -2.92 5.10 -9.75
CA THR A 43 -2.67 5.15 -11.21
C THR A 43 -3.22 3.85 -11.80
N SER A 44 -3.48 3.80 -13.11
CA SER A 44 -3.96 2.59 -13.80
C SER A 44 -3.02 1.37 -13.71
N LEU A 45 -1.84 1.53 -13.10
CA LEU A 45 -0.81 0.51 -12.94
C LEU A 45 -0.74 -0.08 -11.52
N GLN A 46 -1.66 0.29 -10.61
CA GLN A 46 -1.64 -0.17 -9.23
C GLN A 46 -1.69 -1.70 -9.10
N VAL A 47 -2.51 -2.37 -9.90
CA VAL A 47 -2.62 -3.85 -9.95
C VAL A 47 -1.29 -4.48 -10.40
N LYS A 48 -0.68 -3.95 -11.47
CA LYS A 48 0.63 -4.42 -11.96
C LYS A 48 1.67 -4.35 -10.86
N TRP A 49 1.73 -3.22 -10.16
CA TRP A 49 2.73 -3.01 -9.11
C TRP A 49 2.48 -3.87 -7.87
N ALA A 50 1.22 -4.05 -7.46
CA ALA A 50 0.85 -4.97 -6.39
C ALA A 50 1.36 -6.40 -6.64
N VAL A 51 1.16 -6.91 -7.87
CA VAL A 51 1.66 -8.24 -8.26
C VAL A 51 3.19 -8.30 -8.22
N VAL A 52 3.88 -7.27 -8.72
CA VAL A 52 5.35 -7.22 -8.69
C VAL A 52 5.88 -7.19 -7.25
N VAL A 53 5.25 -6.44 -6.36
CA VAL A 53 5.59 -6.40 -4.93
C VAL A 53 5.43 -7.79 -4.30
N ALA A 54 4.31 -8.45 -4.56
CA ALA A 54 4.05 -9.80 -4.05
C ALA A 54 5.08 -10.82 -4.56
N GLN A 55 5.43 -10.78 -5.85
CA GLN A 55 6.47 -11.64 -6.45
C GLN A 55 7.86 -11.41 -5.84
N LYS A 56 8.12 -10.21 -5.32
CA LYS A 56 9.35 -9.88 -4.57
C LYS A 56 9.27 -10.27 -3.10
N ARG A 57 8.19 -10.96 -2.70
CA ARG A 57 7.92 -11.45 -1.34
C ARG A 57 7.92 -10.33 -0.30
N LYS A 58 7.37 -9.17 -0.67
CA LYS A 58 7.17 -8.04 0.25
C LYS A 58 5.68 -7.92 0.60
N HIS A 59 5.37 -7.62 1.86
CA HIS A 59 4.01 -7.36 2.32
C HIS A 59 3.46 -6.08 1.67
N LEU A 60 2.14 -5.98 1.55
CA LEU A 60 1.50 -4.93 0.75
C LEU A 60 0.38 -4.20 1.52
N LEU A 61 0.49 -2.88 1.58
CA LEU A 61 -0.58 -1.98 2.04
C LEU A 61 -1.00 -1.07 0.87
N MET A 62 -2.25 -1.17 0.42
CA MET A 62 -2.73 -0.43 -0.76
C MET A 62 -3.75 0.64 -0.40
N GLU A 63 -3.55 1.86 -0.88
CA GLU A 63 -4.58 2.89 -0.81
C GLU A 63 -5.80 2.58 -1.67
N LYS A 64 -6.94 3.11 -1.23
CA LYS A 64 -8.24 2.91 -1.88
C LYS A 64 -8.47 3.90 -3.04
N PRO A 65 -9.26 3.52 -4.06
CA PRO A 65 -9.71 2.14 -4.33
C PRO A 65 -8.54 1.24 -4.75
N VAL A 66 -8.50 0.01 -4.24
CA VAL A 66 -7.41 -0.96 -4.49
C VAL A 66 -7.32 -1.33 -5.97
N ALA A 67 -8.48 -1.49 -6.61
CA ALA A 67 -8.63 -1.80 -8.03
C ALA A 67 -9.99 -1.31 -8.55
N LEU A 68 -10.22 -1.40 -9.86
CA LEU A 68 -11.45 -0.90 -10.49
C LEU A 68 -12.60 -1.92 -10.48
N ASN A 69 -12.28 -3.20 -10.31
CA ASN A 69 -13.25 -4.29 -10.30
C ASN A 69 -12.73 -5.49 -9.49
N VAL A 70 -13.62 -6.44 -9.20
CA VAL A 70 -13.29 -7.62 -8.37
C VAL A 70 -12.23 -8.51 -9.02
N VAL A 71 -12.26 -8.67 -10.34
CA VAL A 71 -11.29 -9.51 -11.07
C VAL A 71 -9.86 -9.00 -10.87
N GLU A 72 -9.66 -7.68 -10.87
CA GLU A 72 -8.35 -7.08 -10.59
C GLU A 72 -7.91 -7.28 -9.13
N ILE A 73 -8.84 -7.29 -8.17
CA ILE A 73 -8.53 -7.61 -6.76
C ILE A 73 -8.11 -9.07 -6.63
N ASP A 74 -8.82 -9.99 -7.28
CA ASP A 74 -8.49 -11.42 -7.26
C ASP A 74 -7.07 -11.68 -7.75
N VAL A 75 -6.64 -10.97 -8.82
CA VAL A 75 -5.26 -11.04 -9.32
C VAL A 75 -4.23 -10.66 -8.25
N ILE A 76 -4.53 -9.64 -7.43
CA ILE A 76 -3.63 -9.19 -6.35
C ILE A 76 -3.61 -10.20 -5.20
N VAL A 77 -4.79 -10.67 -4.77
CA VAL A 77 -4.93 -11.62 -3.65
C VAL A 77 -4.23 -12.93 -3.99
N ILE A 78 -4.48 -13.50 -5.17
CA ILE A 78 -3.82 -14.74 -5.64
C ILE A 78 -2.30 -14.56 -5.64
N ALA A 79 -1.79 -13.45 -6.19
CA ALA A 79 -0.35 -13.20 -6.19
C ALA A 79 0.23 -13.11 -4.78
N CYS A 80 -0.50 -12.54 -3.81
CA CYS A 80 -0.07 -12.47 -2.43
C CYS A 80 -0.05 -13.85 -1.76
N GLU A 81 -1.10 -14.64 -1.96
CA GLU A 81 -1.23 -16.00 -1.43
C GLU A 81 -0.13 -16.93 -1.97
N GLU A 82 0.09 -16.93 -3.30
CA GLU A 82 1.12 -17.76 -3.95
C GLU A 82 2.54 -17.43 -3.48
N ASN A 83 2.79 -16.17 -3.09
CA ASN A 83 4.09 -15.72 -2.61
C ASN A 83 4.21 -15.69 -1.07
N GLY A 84 3.15 -16.05 -0.35
CA GLY A 84 3.12 -16.11 1.10
C GLY A 84 3.23 -14.74 1.79
N VAL A 85 2.76 -13.67 1.14
CA VAL A 85 2.79 -12.31 1.69
C VAL A 85 1.42 -11.85 2.16
N GLN A 86 1.42 -10.91 3.10
CA GLN A 86 0.20 -10.29 3.63
C GLN A 86 -0.20 -9.09 2.77
N PHE A 87 -1.52 -8.94 2.59
CA PHE A 87 -2.14 -7.83 1.89
C PHE A 87 -3.15 -7.14 2.82
N MET A 88 -3.18 -5.82 2.80
CA MET A 88 -4.16 -4.99 3.50
C MET A 88 -4.54 -3.79 2.63
N ASP A 89 -5.82 -3.42 2.66
CA ASP A 89 -6.30 -2.19 2.03
C ASP A 89 -6.29 -1.00 3.01
N GLY A 90 -6.28 0.20 2.46
CA GLY A 90 -6.25 1.47 3.19
C GLY A 90 -7.59 1.85 3.82
N THR A 91 -8.41 0.88 4.25
CA THR A 91 -9.70 1.14 4.90
C THR A 91 -9.49 1.59 6.34
N MET A 92 -9.09 2.85 6.50
CA MET A 92 -8.65 3.40 7.78
C MET A 92 -9.76 3.51 8.85
N TRP A 93 -11.02 3.68 8.45
CA TRP A 93 -12.08 4.01 9.41
C TRP A 93 -12.40 2.85 10.37
N VAL A 94 -12.17 1.60 9.99
CA VAL A 94 -12.45 0.44 10.86
C VAL A 94 -11.52 0.38 12.07
N HIS A 95 -10.36 1.06 12.00
CA HIS A 95 -9.39 1.15 13.09
C HIS A 95 -9.66 2.32 14.04
N ASN A 96 -10.65 3.17 13.75
CA ASN A 96 -10.99 4.30 14.62
C ASN A 96 -11.90 3.85 15.78
N LEU A 97 -11.64 4.32 17.00
CA LEU A 97 -12.46 4.05 18.19
C LEU A 97 -13.95 4.42 18.01
N ARG A 98 -14.26 5.38 17.13
CA ARG A 98 -15.64 5.75 16.77
C ARG A 98 -16.37 4.59 16.10
N THR A 99 -15.70 3.79 15.28
CA THR A 99 -16.33 2.67 14.58
C THR A 99 -16.73 1.58 15.57
N ALA A 100 -15.89 1.28 16.56
CA ALA A 100 -16.26 0.35 17.63
C ALA A 100 -17.52 0.81 18.39
N LYS A 101 -17.59 2.09 18.77
CA LYS A 101 -18.78 2.67 19.43
C LYS A 101 -20.03 2.65 18.54
N MET A 102 -19.86 2.88 17.23
CA MET A 102 -20.95 2.78 16.28
C MET A 102 -21.47 1.33 16.20
N CYS A 103 -20.58 0.35 16.11
CA CYS A 103 -20.96 -1.07 16.09
C CYS A 103 -21.66 -1.49 17.39
N GLU A 104 -21.19 -1.05 18.56
CA GLU A 104 -21.83 -1.29 19.86
C GLU A 104 -23.27 -0.76 19.86
N PHE A 105 -23.47 0.48 19.43
CA PHE A 105 -24.79 1.09 19.34
C PHE A 105 -25.72 0.37 18.36
N LEU A 106 -25.22 0.03 17.16
CA LEU A 106 -26.01 -0.65 16.13
C LEU A 106 -26.36 -2.10 16.48
N SER A 107 -25.59 -2.74 17.37
CA SER A 107 -25.82 -4.13 17.79
C SER A 107 -26.73 -4.25 19.01
N ASP A 108 -27.03 -3.13 19.68
CA ASP A 108 -27.92 -3.08 20.84
C ASP A 108 -29.39 -3.02 20.36
N SER A 109 -30.08 -4.17 20.40
CA SER A 109 -31.48 -4.27 20.00
C SER A 109 -32.47 -3.51 20.89
N GLU A 110 -32.07 -3.07 22.08
CA GLU A 110 -32.95 -2.20 22.90
C GLU A 110 -32.84 -0.72 22.50
N ARG A 111 -31.73 -0.35 21.84
CA ARG A 111 -31.46 1.02 21.38
C ARG A 111 -31.63 1.21 19.87
N PHE A 112 -31.43 0.15 19.09
CA PHE A 112 -31.44 0.17 17.63
C PHE A 112 -32.20 -1.01 17.04
N GLY A 113 -33.51 -0.81 16.87
CA GLY A 113 -34.40 -1.73 16.15
C GLY A 113 -34.85 -2.91 16.98
#